data_AF-A0A4U8YSW5-F1
#
_entry.id   AF-A0A4U8YSW5-F1
#
_cell.length_a   1.000
_cell.length_b   1.000
_cell.length_c   1.000
_cell.angle_alpha   90.00
_cell.angle_beta   90.00
_cell.angle_gamma   90.00
#
_symmetry.space_group_name_H-M   'P 1'
#
loop_
_entity.id
_entity.type
_entity.pdbx_description
1 polymer ?
#
loop_
_entity_poly.entity_id
_entity_poly.type
_entity_poly.pdbx_seq_one_letter_code
_entity_poly.pdbx_strand_id
1 'polypeptide(L)'
;MTCFNQVTRTILSTAAVLLGAAIFSTQASAHVFDFMHGQRAVPGSDLYALGEKAMDRKDGKVSYFTNGKGRVLKVLATRGDNGTLRVTVQRVYIPRNYIAETHNETARAEKLYDRLSRVAGSSQGKYALLTDKDGMAAYQYGKAVAEKLDSEK
;
A
#
# COMPACT_ATOMS: atom_id res chain seq x y z
N MET A 1 -13.06 -59.83 -45.59
CA MET A 1 -11.72 -59.72 -44.97
C MET A 1 -11.28 -58.26 -45.05
N THR A 2 -11.68 -57.46 -44.08
CA THR A 2 -11.47 -56.00 -44.03
C THR A 2 -11.18 -55.64 -42.59
N CYS A 3 -9.97 -55.93 -42.11
CA CYS A 3 -9.63 -55.62 -40.72
C CYS A 3 -8.14 -55.38 -40.44
N PHE A 4 -7.32 -55.08 -41.45
CA PHE A 4 -5.87 -54.94 -41.23
C PHE A 4 -5.21 -53.66 -41.77
N ASN A 5 -5.96 -52.76 -42.43
CA ASN A 5 -5.37 -51.57 -43.09
C ASN A 5 -5.74 -50.22 -42.48
N GLN A 6 -6.43 -50.18 -41.33
CA GLN A 6 -6.91 -48.92 -40.74
C GLN A 6 -6.24 -48.54 -39.41
N VAL A 7 -5.43 -49.43 -38.82
CA VAL A 7 -4.77 -49.17 -37.52
C VAL A 7 -3.36 -48.60 -37.69
N THR A 8 -2.65 -48.94 -38.76
CA THR A 8 -1.24 -48.55 -38.97
C THR A 8 -1.03 -47.13 -39.52
N ARG A 9 -2.07 -46.46 -40.02
CA ARG A 9 -1.98 -45.07 -40.52
C ARG A 9 -2.25 -44.00 -39.46
N THR A 10 -2.82 -44.35 -38.32
CA THR A 10 -3.21 -43.38 -37.28
C THR A 10 -2.09 -43.11 -36.27
N ILE A 11 -1.13 -44.03 -36.15
CA ILE A 11 -0.07 -43.97 -35.12
C ILE A 11 1.12 -43.10 -35.55
N LEU A 12 1.34 -42.91 -36.86
CA LEU A 12 2.46 -42.12 -37.38
C LEU A 12 2.18 -40.61 -37.47
N SER A 13 0.93 -40.18 -37.34
CA SER A 13 0.56 -38.75 -37.42
C SER A 13 0.50 -38.05 -36.07
N THR A 14 0.50 -38.78 -34.95
CA THR A 14 0.39 -38.20 -33.61
C THR A 14 1.73 -37.79 -33.00
N ALA A 15 2.85 -38.36 -33.46
CA ALA A 15 4.19 -38.05 -32.93
C ALA A 15 4.82 -36.76 -33.50
N ALA A 16 4.41 -36.32 -34.71
CA ALA A 16 5.00 -35.15 -35.36
C ALA A 16 4.38 -33.81 -34.92
N VAL A 17 3.19 -33.82 -34.31
CA VAL A 17 2.52 -32.58 -33.85
C VAL A 17 3.02 -32.16 -32.45
N LEU A 18 3.59 -33.07 -31.66
CA LEU A 18 4.06 -32.77 -30.30
C LEU A 18 5.50 -32.21 -30.22
N LEU A 19 6.27 -32.24 -31.31
CA LEU A 19 7.64 -31.71 -31.34
C LEU A 19 7.76 -30.30 -31.93
N GLY A 20 6.67 -29.74 -32.50
CA GLY A 20 6.65 -28.39 -33.09
C GLY A 20 6.27 -27.26 -32.13
N ALA A 21 5.85 -27.56 -30.90
CA ALA A 21 5.37 -26.55 -29.95
C ALA A 21 6.38 -26.19 -28.84
N ALA A 22 7.62 -26.68 -28.92
CA ALA A 22 8.67 -26.36 -27.95
C ALA A 22 9.45 -25.06 -28.25
N ILE A 23 8.99 -24.26 -29.22
CA ILE A 23 9.61 -22.98 -29.62
C ILE A 23 8.60 -21.83 -29.57
N PHE A 24 7.78 -21.79 -28.52
CA PHE A 24 7.32 -20.51 -28.03
C PHE A 24 7.95 -20.33 -26.67
N SER A 25 9.12 -19.71 -26.74
CA SER A 25 9.74 -18.93 -25.69
C SER A 25 8.67 -18.30 -24.79
N THR A 26 8.30 -18.99 -23.71
CA THR A 26 8.01 -18.29 -22.48
C THR A 26 9.34 -17.66 -22.12
N GLN A 27 9.55 -16.43 -22.58
CA GLN A 27 10.24 -15.46 -21.75
C GLN A 27 9.48 -15.55 -20.43
N ALA A 28 9.98 -16.37 -19.51
CA ALA A 28 9.78 -16.16 -18.12
C ALA A 28 10.44 -14.80 -17.91
N SER A 29 9.67 -13.74 -18.14
CA SER A 29 9.97 -12.43 -17.63
C SER A 29 10.08 -12.68 -16.14
N ALA A 30 11.33 -12.82 -15.69
CA ALA A 30 11.70 -12.50 -14.34
C ALA A 30 11.27 -11.05 -14.18
N HIS A 31 10.00 -10.86 -13.81
CA HIS A 31 9.58 -9.70 -13.08
C HIS A 31 10.45 -9.77 -11.84
N VAL A 32 11.61 -9.14 -11.91
CA VAL A 32 12.38 -8.71 -10.76
C VAL A 32 11.34 -7.90 -10.00
N PHE A 33 10.72 -8.56 -9.01
CA PHE A 33 9.89 -7.89 -8.05
C PHE A 33 10.83 -6.89 -7.43
N ASP A 34 10.74 -5.67 -7.91
CA ASP A 34 11.46 -4.55 -7.37
C ASP A 34 10.79 -4.23 -6.04
N PHE A 35 11.14 -5.04 -5.03
CA PHE A 35 10.76 -4.91 -3.63
C PHE A 35 11.29 -3.60 -3.02
N MET A 36 11.96 -2.75 -3.80
CA MET A 36 12.36 -1.44 -3.35
C MET A 36 11.17 -0.47 -3.40
N HIS A 37 10.42 -0.53 -2.30
CA HIS A 37 9.69 0.58 -1.66
C HIS A 37 8.47 1.13 -2.41
N GLY A 38 7.33 0.47 -2.20
CA GLY A 38 5.99 1.06 -2.39
C GLY A 38 5.31 0.73 -3.71
N GLN A 39 4.01 1.04 -3.75
CA GLN A 39 3.21 0.84 -4.95
C GLN A 39 3.49 1.96 -5.95
N ARG A 40 3.54 1.61 -7.25
CA ARG A 40 3.58 2.62 -8.32
C ARG A 40 2.34 3.48 -8.21
N ALA A 41 2.53 4.79 -8.06
CA ALA A 41 1.45 5.74 -8.02
C ALA A 41 1.13 6.24 -9.44
N VAL A 42 -0.12 6.07 -9.88
CA VAL A 42 -0.58 6.48 -11.21
C VAL A 42 -0.93 7.97 -11.18
N PRO A 43 -0.43 8.81 -12.12
CA PRO A 43 -0.82 10.22 -12.21
C PRO A 43 -2.34 10.41 -12.16
N GLY A 44 -2.80 11.40 -11.38
CA GLY A 44 -4.22 11.66 -11.14
C GLY A 44 -4.88 10.80 -10.05
N SER A 45 -4.19 9.78 -9.50
CA SER A 45 -4.71 8.99 -8.37
C SER A 45 -4.49 9.69 -7.02
N ASP A 46 -5.29 9.33 -6.01
CA ASP A 46 -5.11 9.79 -4.62
C ASP A 46 -3.71 9.42 -4.07
N LEU A 47 -3.20 8.24 -4.44
CA LEU A 47 -1.88 7.78 -4.01
C LEU A 47 -0.77 8.65 -4.62
N TYR A 48 -0.93 9.06 -5.88
CA TYR A 48 -0.01 9.98 -6.55
C TYR A 48 -0.04 11.36 -5.91
N ALA A 49 -1.22 11.90 -5.61
CA ALA A 49 -1.35 13.18 -4.92
C ALA A 49 -0.70 13.16 -3.51
N LEU A 50 -0.83 12.06 -2.77
CA LEU A 50 -0.12 11.88 -1.49
C LEU A 50 1.40 11.79 -1.67
N GLY A 51 1.84 11.06 -2.69
CA GLY A 51 3.25 10.91 -3.02
C GLY A 51 3.91 12.23 -3.41
N GLU A 52 3.31 13.00 -4.31
CA GLU A 52 3.81 14.32 -4.71
C GLU A 52 3.90 15.25 -3.50
N LYS A 53 2.87 15.32 -2.66
CA LYS A 53 2.91 16.13 -1.43
C LYS A 53 4.03 15.71 -0.47
N ALA A 54 4.35 14.41 -0.41
CA ALA A 54 5.46 13.91 0.40
C ALA A 54 6.82 14.23 -0.23
N MET A 55 6.92 14.21 -1.57
CA MET A 55 8.11 14.63 -2.31
C MET A 55 8.39 16.12 -2.10
N ASP A 56 7.39 16.99 -2.32
CA ASP A 56 7.52 18.45 -2.23
C ASP A 56 8.01 18.94 -0.86
N ARG A 57 7.64 18.22 0.21
CA ARG A 57 7.96 18.62 1.58
C ARG A 57 9.37 18.20 2.00
N LYS A 58 9.84 17.06 1.49
CA LYS A 58 10.84 16.25 2.20
C LYS A 58 11.74 15.43 1.29
N ASP A 59 11.74 15.70 0.00
CA ASP A 59 12.45 14.91 -1.01
C ASP A 59 12.13 13.42 -0.91
N GLY A 60 10.88 13.10 -0.55
CA GLY A 60 10.41 11.72 -0.42
C GLY A 60 10.69 11.05 0.93
N LYS A 61 11.32 11.74 1.88
CA LYS A 61 11.44 11.23 3.26
C LYS A 61 10.06 11.07 3.92
N VAL A 62 10.01 10.27 4.98
CA VAL A 62 8.78 9.96 5.71
C VAL A 62 8.00 11.23 6.06
N SER A 63 6.76 11.27 5.58
CA SER A 63 5.79 12.33 5.81
C SER A 63 4.53 11.76 6.45
N TYR A 64 3.84 12.56 7.24
CA TYR A 64 2.67 12.11 8.00
C TYR A 64 1.43 12.92 7.62
N PHE A 65 0.31 12.23 7.42
CA PHE A 65 -0.93 12.87 7.01
C PHE A 65 -2.10 12.43 7.91
N THR A 66 -3.12 13.28 8.03
CA THR A 66 -4.37 12.94 8.72
C THR A 66 -5.59 13.33 7.89
N ASN A 67 -6.68 12.59 8.04
CA ASN A 67 -7.99 13.01 7.50
C ASN A 67 -8.89 13.64 8.57
N GLY A 68 -8.37 13.85 9.78
CA GLY A 68 -9.10 14.44 10.91
C GLY A 68 -10.05 13.51 11.63
N LYS A 69 -10.32 12.32 11.10
CA LYS A 69 -11.20 11.31 11.70
C LYS A 69 -10.38 10.22 12.40
N GLY A 70 -9.36 10.63 13.14
CA GLY A 70 -8.46 9.70 13.86
C GLY A 70 -7.55 8.83 12.97
N ARG A 71 -7.62 8.93 11.64
CA ARG A 71 -6.69 8.20 10.74
C ARG A 71 -5.42 8.99 10.55
N VAL A 72 -4.29 8.32 10.78
CA VAL A 72 -2.95 8.86 10.52
C VAL A 72 -2.25 7.97 9.51
N LEU A 73 -1.71 8.58 8.46
CA LEU A 73 -0.93 7.92 7.42
C LEU A 73 0.55 8.24 7.62
N LYS A 74 1.41 7.23 7.56
CA LYS A 74 2.85 7.37 7.35
C LYS A 74 3.13 7.07 5.89
N VAL A 75 3.61 8.08 5.15
CA VAL A 75 3.83 8.03 3.71
C VAL A 75 5.31 8.15 3.43
N LEU A 76 5.85 7.22 2.65
CA LEU A 76 7.18 7.30 2.08
C LEU A 76 7.02 7.35 0.56
N ALA A 77 7.62 8.35 -0.08
CA ALA A 77 7.57 8.52 -1.52
C ALA A 77 8.98 8.49 -2.10
N THR A 78 9.15 7.91 -3.27
CA THR A 78 10.45 7.87 -3.94
C THR A 78 10.23 7.99 -5.43
N ARG A 79 11.00 8.85 -6.08
CA ARG A 79 10.99 9.00 -7.53
C ARG A 79 12.18 8.24 -8.10
N GLY A 80 11.91 7.26 -8.96
CA GLY A 80 12.96 6.52 -9.66
C GLY A 80 13.54 7.33 -10.83
N ASP A 81 14.65 6.86 -11.38
CA ASP A 81 15.40 7.53 -12.45
C ASP A 81 14.57 7.71 -13.75
N ASN A 82 13.60 6.84 -13.97
CA ASN A 82 12.65 6.94 -15.09
C ASN A 82 11.46 7.89 -14.82
N GLY A 83 11.51 8.67 -13.73
CA GLY A 83 10.44 9.57 -13.30
C GLY A 83 9.24 8.89 -12.62
N THR A 84 9.25 7.57 -12.44
CA THR A 84 8.15 6.85 -11.78
C THR A 84 8.10 7.18 -10.30
N LEU A 85 6.93 7.62 -9.83
CA LEU A 85 6.64 7.82 -8.42
C LEU A 85 6.20 6.50 -7.77
N ARG A 86 6.89 6.09 -6.71
CA ARG A 86 6.51 4.98 -5.84
C ARG A 86 6.16 5.48 -4.46
N VAL A 87 5.09 4.94 -3.89
CA VAL A 87 4.53 5.41 -2.62
C VAL A 87 4.20 4.23 -1.73
N THR A 88 4.73 4.24 -0.51
CA THR A 88 4.36 3.32 0.57
C THR A 88 3.50 4.07 1.57
N VAL A 89 2.36 3.48 1.95
CA VAL A 89 1.46 4.07 2.95
C VAL A 89 1.18 3.06 4.05
N GLN A 90 1.55 3.40 5.28
CA GLN A 90 1.12 2.69 6.48
C GLN A 90 0.03 3.50 7.18
N ARG A 91 -0.98 2.82 7.71
CA ARG A 91 -2.18 3.47 8.26
C ARG A 91 -2.40 3.00 9.69
N VAL A 92 -2.71 3.94 10.57
CA VAL A 92 -3.21 3.66 11.92
C VAL A 92 -4.50 4.43 12.15
N TYR A 93 -5.28 3.94 13.10
CA TYR A 93 -6.56 4.54 13.47
C TYR A 93 -6.66 4.71 14.98
N ILE A 94 -7.03 5.91 15.39
CA ILE A 94 -7.35 6.25 16.78
C ILE A 94 -8.87 6.44 16.85
N PRO A 95 -9.61 5.55 17.54
CA PRO A 95 -11.05 5.67 17.70
C PRO A 95 -11.42 6.93 18.49
N ARG A 96 -12.55 7.56 18.14
CA ARG A 96 -13.04 8.76 18.86
C ARG A 96 -13.38 8.47 20.32
N ASN A 97 -13.96 7.31 20.60
CA ASN A 97 -14.44 6.90 21.91
C ASN A 97 -13.56 5.78 22.48
N TYR A 98 -12.24 5.90 22.30
CA TYR A 98 -11.30 4.91 22.84
C TYR A 98 -11.28 5.02 24.37
N ILE A 99 -11.74 3.97 25.06
CA ILE A 99 -11.72 3.87 26.52
C ILE A 99 -10.47 3.06 26.89
N ALA A 100 -9.49 3.73 27.49
CA ALA A 100 -8.30 3.09 28.00
C ALA A 100 -8.47 2.64 29.46
N GLU A 101 -7.52 1.87 29.96
CA GLU A 101 -7.46 1.41 31.37
C GLU A 101 -7.46 2.57 32.37
N THR A 102 -6.88 3.72 31.99
CA THR A 102 -6.81 4.89 32.85
C THR A 102 -7.52 6.09 32.22
N HIS A 103 -8.15 6.90 33.08
CA HIS A 103 -8.81 8.14 32.66
C HIS A 103 -7.86 9.09 31.90
N ASN A 104 -6.59 9.16 32.32
CA ASN A 104 -5.58 10.00 31.66
C ASN A 104 -5.29 9.55 30.24
N GLU A 105 -5.25 8.24 29.98
CA GLU A 105 -5.05 7.71 28.63
C GLU A 105 -6.26 7.97 27.73
N THR A 106 -7.48 7.82 28.26
CA THR A 106 -8.73 8.17 27.55
C THR A 106 -8.74 9.66 27.17
N ALA A 107 -8.49 10.55 28.13
CA ALA A 107 -8.44 12.00 27.88
C ALA A 107 -7.35 12.38 26.86
N ARG A 108 -6.22 11.66 26.87
CA ARG A 108 -5.15 11.85 25.87
C ARG A 108 -5.60 11.44 24.47
N ALA A 109 -6.34 10.34 24.34
CA ALA A 109 -6.88 9.88 23.06
C ALA A 109 -7.85 10.90 22.45
N GLU A 110 -8.80 11.38 23.26
CA GLU A 110 -9.79 12.39 22.86
C GLU A 110 -9.11 13.69 22.41
N LYS A 111 -8.18 14.21 23.23
CA LYS A 111 -7.43 15.43 22.92
C LYS A 111 -6.64 15.30 21.62
N LEU A 112 -6.03 14.13 21.37
CA LEU A 112 -5.31 13.87 20.14
C LEU A 112 -6.27 13.79 18.94
N TYR A 113 -7.41 13.10 19.07
CA TYR A 113 -8.43 13.01 18.04
C TYR A 113 -8.92 14.40 17.62
N ASP A 114 -9.26 15.26 18.59
CA ASP A 114 -9.73 16.62 18.34
C ASP A 114 -8.66 17.50 17.71
N ARG A 115 -7.39 17.31 18.10
CA ARG A 115 -6.27 18.00 17.47
C ARG A 115 -6.13 17.60 16.00
N LEU A 116 -6.19 16.30 15.69
CA LEU A 116 -6.13 15.81 14.31
C LEU A 116 -7.30 16.35 13.48
N SER A 117 -8.51 16.36 14.05
CA SER A 117 -9.71 16.93 13.43
C SER A 117 -9.51 18.40 13.05
N ARG A 118 -9.01 19.21 14.00
CA ARG A 118 -8.74 20.64 13.75
C ARG A 118 -7.72 20.84 12.64
N VAL A 119 -6.62 20.09 12.64
CA VAL A 119 -5.60 20.19 11.58
C VAL A 119 -6.19 19.86 10.21
N ALA A 120 -7.05 18.83 10.12
CA ALA A 120 -7.70 18.48 8.87
C ALA A 120 -8.73 19.52 8.41
N GLY A 121 -9.50 20.09 9.34
CA GLY A 121 -10.50 21.12 9.05
C GLY A 121 -9.91 22.41 8.49
N SER A 122 -8.63 22.66 8.70
CA SER A 122 -7.91 23.81 8.13
C SER A 122 -7.25 23.52 6.78
N SER A 123 -7.39 22.32 6.21
CA SER A 123 -6.68 21.90 4.99
C SER A 123 -7.54 21.93 3.73
N GLN A 124 -6.91 22.24 2.59
CA GLN A 124 -7.51 22.08 1.27
C GLN A 124 -7.15 20.70 0.70
N GLY A 125 -8.04 19.72 0.88
CA GLY A 125 -7.92 18.36 0.32
C GLY A 125 -8.40 17.24 1.25
N LYS A 126 -8.32 15.98 0.78
CA LYS A 126 -8.74 14.78 1.56
C LYS A 126 -7.87 14.49 2.78
N TYR A 127 -6.61 14.90 2.74
CA TYR A 127 -5.62 14.68 3.79
C TYR A 127 -4.82 15.94 4.05
N ALA A 128 -4.67 16.27 5.32
CA ALA A 128 -3.81 17.33 5.83
C ALA A 128 -2.44 16.78 6.19
N LEU A 129 -1.40 17.54 5.86
CA LEU A 129 -0.03 17.23 6.26
C LEU A 129 0.18 17.62 7.73
N LEU A 130 0.81 16.74 8.50
CA LEU A 130 1.22 16.98 9.88
C LEU A 130 2.67 17.46 9.94
N THR A 131 3.01 18.18 11.00
CA THR A 131 4.42 18.39 11.34
C THR A 131 5.06 17.04 11.68
N ASP A 132 6.38 16.91 11.53
CA ASP A 132 7.08 15.65 11.81
C ASP A 132 6.88 15.16 13.23
N LYS A 133 7.02 16.07 14.19
CA LYS A 133 6.86 15.77 15.62
C LYS A 133 5.44 15.28 15.91
N ASP A 134 4.44 15.97 15.39
CA ASP A 134 3.04 15.63 15.63
C ASP A 134 2.62 14.36 14.89
N GLY A 135 3.07 14.22 13.64
CA GLY A 135 2.81 13.07 12.79
C GLY A 135 3.39 11.80 13.36
N MET A 136 4.66 11.82 13.76
CA MET A 136 5.32 10.69 14.39
C MET A 136 4.65 10.33 15.72
N ALA A 137 4.37 11.31 16.58
CA ALA A 137 3.71 11.07 17.86
C ALA A 137 2.31 10.46 17.69
N ALA A 138 1.50 11.01 16.78
CA ALA A 138 0.16 10.52 16.49
C ALA A 138 0.19 9.12 15.87
N TYR A 139 1.14 8.85 14.97
CA TYR A 139 1.31 7.55 14.36
C TYR A 139 1.68 6.48 15.38
N GLN A 140 2.66 6.75 16.25
CA GLN A 140 3.07 5.82 17.30
C GLN A 140 1.97 5.57 18.33
N TYR A 141 1.23 6.62 18.71
CA TYR A 141 0.07 6.45 19.58
C TYR A 141 -1.01 5.59 18.93
N GLY A 142 -1.32 5.82 17.66
CA GLY A 142 -2.28 4.99 16.90
C GLY A 142 -1.83 3.53 16.77
N LYS A 143 -0.51 3.27 16.63
CA LYS A 143 0.03 1.90 16.68
C LYS A 143 -0.24 1.24 18.03
N ALA A 144 0.07 1.93 19.13
CA ALA A 144 -0.14 1.40 20.48
C ALA A 144 -1.63 1.12 20.77
N VAL A 145 -2.53 1.99 20.31
CA VAL A 145 -3.98 1.77 20.42
C VAL A 145 -4.40 0.53 19.63
N ALA A 146 -3.91 0.35 18.40
CA ALA A 146 -4.22 -0.83 17.60
C ALA A 146 -3.72 -2.12 18.26
N GLU A 147 -2.49 -2.12 18.78
CA GLU A 147 -1.88 -3.25 19.49
C GLU A 147 -2.68 -3.62 20.75
N LYS A 148 -3.10 -2.62 21.55
CA LYS A 148 -3.97 -2.85 22.73
C LYS A 148 -5.31 -3.47 22.32
N LEU A 149 -6.00 -2.89 21.35
CA LEU A 149 -7.31 -3.39 20.90
C LEU A 149 -7.26 -4.79 20.27
N ASP A 150 -6.12 -5.17 19.67
CA ASP A 150 -5.94 -6.53 19.16
C ASP A 150 -5.60 -7.53 20.26
N SER A 151 -5.04 -7.10 21.39
CA SER A 151 -4.76 -7.97 22.55
C SER A 151 -5.98 -8.30 23.42
N GLU A 152 -7.07 -7.54 23.28
CA GLU A 152 -8.33 -7.74 24.00
C GLU A 152 -9.29 -8.73 23.30
N LYS A 153 -8.91 -9.27 22.13
CA LYS A 153 -9.69 -10.22 21.33
C LYS A 153 -9.28 -11.66 21.61
#